data_AF-A0A2S8D7T6-F1
#
_entry.id   AF-A0A2S8D7T6-F1
#
_cell.length_a   1.000
_cell.length_b   1.000
_cell.length_c   1.000
_cell.angle_alpha   90.00
_cell.angle_beta   90.00
_cell.angle_gamma   90.00
#
_symmetry.space_group_name_H-M   'P 1'
#
loop_
_entity.id
_entity.type
_entity.pdbx_description
1 polymer ?
#
loop_
_entity_poly.entity_id
_entity_poly.type
_entity_poly.pdbx_seq_one_letter_code
_entity_poly.pdbx_strand_id
1 'polypeptide(L)'
;MPPFRGLLFLPPLQLSAPGSIGFKNRRQLAAWLGLVPRQCFSVGKNTLGSISKRDDVYIRTLLFHGAKTVSNARKGRQVQESWLGRPVSRRNKNVATVALNNKNARVLWVLLTNDKEISPEEVMGAAYM
;
A
#
# COMPACT_ATOMS: atom_id res chain seq x y z
N MET A 1 -10.47 -47.97 -18.84
CA MET A 1 -10.49 -46.65 -19.50
C MET A 1 -11.92 -46.15 -19.66
N PRO A 2 -12.34 -45.12 -18.91
CA PRO A 2 -13.53 -44.33 -19.22
C PRO A 2 -13.19 -42.90 -19.72
N PRO A 3 -14.10 -42.23 -20.45
CA PRO A 3 -13.80 -41.06 -21.29
C PRO A 3 -14.01 -39.69 -20.62
N PHE A 4 -13.30 -38.69 -21.16
CA PHE A 4 -13.31 -37.26 -20.80
C PHE A 4 -14.67 -36.57 -21.07
N ARG A 5 -15.21 -35.86 -20.08
CA ARG A 5 -16.29 -34.85 -20.23
C ARG A 5 -16.00 -33.61 -19.37
N GLY A 6 -16.27 -32.45 -19.95
CA GLY A 6 -15.76 -31.12 -19.59
C GLY A 6 -16.06 -30.61 -18.19
N LEU A 7 -15.01 -30.06 -17.57
CA LEU A 7 -15.07 -29.24 -16.37
C LEU A 7 -15.30 -27.77 -16.80
N LEU A 8 -16.55 -27.33 -16.88
CA LEU A 8 -16.88 -25.90 -16.86
C LEU A 8 -16.74 -25.42 -15.40
N PHE A 9 -15.52 -25.12 -15.00
CA PHE A 9 -15.23 -24.42 -13.75
C PHE A 9 -15.53 -22.94 -13.96
N LEU A 10 -16.80 -22.56 -13.84
CA LEU A 10 -17.22 -21.16 -13.69
C LEU A 10 -17.07 -20.84 -12.20
N PRO A 11 -16.00 -20.14 -11.74
CA PRO A 11 -16.00 -19.67 -10.37
C PRO A 11 -17.14 -18.65 -10.24
N PRO A 12 -17.92 -18.70 -9.15
CA PRO A 12 -18.98 -17.75 -8.91
C PRO A 12 -18.37 -16.34 -8.93
N LEU A 13 -19.05 -15.39 -9.58
CA LEU A 13 -18.81 -13.96 -9.36
C LEU A 13 -19.01 -13.70 -7.86
N GLN A 14 -17.94 -13.83 -7.09
CA GLN A 14 -17.86 -13.33 -5.73
C GLN A 14 -17.73 -11.82 -5.87
N LEU A 15 -18.87 -11.14 -5.77
CA LEU A 15 -18.92 -9.73 -5.44
C LEU A 15 -18.23 -9.57 -4.07
N SER A 16 -16.93 -9.29 -4.08
CA SER A 16 -16.13 -9.08 -2.89
C SER A 16 -16.64 -7.81 -2.20
N ALA A 17 -17.48 -7.97 -1.18
CA ALA A 17 -17.57 -6.97 -0.14
C ALA A 17 -16.14 -6.72 0.41
N PRO A 18 -15.77 -5.48 0.78
CA PRO A 18 -14.41 -5.12 1.17
C PRO A 18 -14.16 -5.54 2.63
N GLY A 19 -14.13 -6.85 2.88
CA GLY A 19 -13.81 -7.46 4.17
C GLY A 19 -12.63 -8.39 4.00
N SER A 20 -11.49 -8.02 4.58
CA SER A 20 -10.20 -8.73 4.54
C SER A 20 -9.86 -9.35 3.19
N ILE A 21 -9.33 -8.53 2.27
CA ILE A 21 -8.61 -9.09 1.12
C ILE A 21 -7.54 -10.03 1.72
N GLY A 22 -7.60 -11.33 1.39
CA GLY A 22 -6.89 -12.44 2.02
C GLY A 22 -5.36 -12.41 1.91
N PHE A 23 -4.75 -11.27 2.21
CA PHE A 23 -3.33 -11.02 2.20
C PHE A 23 -2.72 -11.49 3.51
N LYS A 24 -1.68 -12.31 3.41
CA LYS A 24 -0.94 -12.86 4.55
C LYS A 24 -0.17 -11.80 5.33
N ASN A 25 0.08 -10.63 4.73
CA ASN A 25 0.89 -9.58 5.36
C ASN A 25 0.63 -8.21 4.72
N ARG A 26 0.84 -7.12 5.48
CA ARG A 26 0.75 -5.72 5.02
C ARG A 26 1.58 -5.40 3.78
N ARG A 27 2.69 -6.12 3.56
CA ARG A 27 3.53 -5.96 2.35
C ARG A 27 2.84 -6.48 1.09
N GLN A 28 2.01 -7.52 1.21
CA GLN A 28 1.24 -8.06 0.08
C GLN A 28 0.13 -7.09 -0.33
N LEU A 29 -0.57 -6.47 0.63
CA LEU A 29 -1.52 -5.40 0.31
C LEU A 29 -0.82 -4.22 -0.37
N ALA A 30 0.33 -3.76 0.15
CA ALA A 30 1.07 -2.66 -0.46
C ALA A 30 1.57 -3.00 -1.88
N ALA A 31 2.00 -4.24 -2.13
CA ALA A 31 2.39 -4.70 -3.45
C ALA A 31 1.18 -4.82 -4.39
N TRP A 32 0.04 -5.29 -3.88
CA TRP A 32 -1.21 -5.36 -4.61
C TRP A 32 -1.74 -3.99 -4.99
N LEU A 33 -1.59 -2.96 -4.13
CA LEU A 33 -1.86 -1.53 -4.44
C LEU A 33 -0.76 -0.87 -5.30
N GLY A 34 0.17 -1.66 -5.83
CA GLY A 34 1.26 -1.17 -6.66
C GLY A 34 2.18 -0.16 -5.98
N LEU A 35 2.29 -0.13 -4.64
CA LEU A 35 3.14 0.80 -3.87
C LEU A 35 4.56 0.25 -3.64
N VAL A 36 4.87 -0.89 -4.25
CA VAL A 36 6.18 -1.55 -4.20
C VAL A 36 6.76 -1.55 -5.62
N PRO A 37 8.07 -1.27 -5.79
CA PRO A 37 8.72 -1.39 -7.09
C PRO A 37 8.58 -2.81 -7.64
N ARG A 38 8.31 -2.93 -8.93
CA ARG A 38 8.20 -4.22 -9.61
C ARG A 38 9.54 -4.94 -9.50
N GLN A 39 9.55 -6.14 -8.94
CA GLN A 39 10.73 -7.00 -8.94
C GLN A 39 10.75 -7.81 -10.23
N CYS A 40 11.84 -7.72 -10.98
CA CYS A 40 12.11 -8.57 -12.13
C CYS A 40 13.37 -9.38 -11.81
N PHE A 41 13.20 -10.70 -11.72
CA PHE A 41 14.31 -11.64 -11.57
C PHE A 41 14.58 -12.27 -12.93
N SER A 42 15.78 -12.06 -13.46
CA SER A 42 16.34 -12.91 -14.52
C SER A 42 17.53 -13.66 -13.93
N VAL A 43 17.86 -14.83 -14.50
CA VAL A 43 18.93 -15.72 -14.02
C VAL A 43 20.21 -14.90 -13.79
N GLY A 44 20.55 -14.66 -12.52
CA GLY A 44 21.73 -13.90 -12.08
C GLY A 44 21.56 -12.41 -11.80
N LYS A 45 20.39 -11.79 -12.04
CA LYS A 45 20.16 -10.35 -11.78
C LYS A 45 18.79 -10.09 -11.15
N ASN A 46 18.79 -9.47 -9.97
CA ASN A 46 17.59 -8.92 -9.35
C ASN A 46 17.53 -7.42 -9.66
N THR A 47 16.62 -7.02 -10.54
CA THR A 47 16.43 -5.61 -10.90
C THR A 47 15.12 -5.09 -10.33
N LEU A 48 15.19 -3.99 -9.58
CA LEU A 48 14.03 -3.22 -9.16
C LEU A 48 13.59 -2.31 -10.31
N GLY A 49 12.41 -2.56 -10.85
CA GLY A 49 11.77 -1.76 -11.88
C GLY A 49 10.91 -0.62 -11.33
N SER A 50 10.12 -0.02 -12.22
CA SER A 50 9.18 1.03 -11.86
C SER A 50 8.09 0.56 -10.88
N ILE A 51 7.45 1.53 -10.24
CA ILE A 51 6.30 1.29 -9.38
C ILE A 51 5.17 0.68 -10.23
N SER A 52 4.67 -0.48 -9.82
CA SER A 52 3.60 -1.19 -10.54
C SER A 52 2.32 -0.36 -10.60
N LYS A 53 1.55 -0.48 -11.69
CA LYS A 53 0.25 0.20 -11.93
C LYS A 53 -0.90 -0.79 -12.21
N ARG A 54 -0.74 -2.07 -11.90
CA ARG A 54 -1.72 -3.13 -12.23
C ARG A 54 -2.90 -3.21 -11.28
N ASP A 55 -2.95 -2.30 -10.33
CA ASP A 55 -3.81 -2.35 -9.15
C ASP A 55 -5.07 -1.50 -9.28
N ASP A 56 -5.89 -1.50 -8.22
CA ASP A 56 -7.05 -0.63 -8.12
C ASP A 56 -6.63 0.84 -8.05
N VAL A 57 -6.75 1.50 -9.21
CA VAL A 57 -6.43 2.91 -9.40
C VAL A 57 -7.23 3.80 -8.46
N TYR A 58 -8.47 3.44 -8.10
CA TYR A 58 -9.32 4.24 -7.24
C TYR A 58 -8.78 4.27 -5.81
N ILE A 59 -8.53 3.11 -5.21
CA ILE A 59 -8.00 3.01 -3.84
C ILE A 59 -6.62 3.69 -3.76
N ARG A 60 -5.76 3.42 -4.74
CA ARG A 60 -4.44 4.06 -4.81
C ARG A 60 -4.53 5.58 -4.91
N THR A 61 -5.48 6.09 -5.69
CA THR A 61 -5.72 7.52 -5.85
C THR A 61 -6.23 8.14 -4.55
N LEU A 62 -7.16 7.48 -3.87
CA LEU A 62 -7.69 7.96 -2.59
C LEU A 62 -6.59 8.03 -1.51
N LEU A 63 -5.78 6.97 -1.39
CA LEU A 63 -4.66 6.93 -0.44
C LEU A 63 -3.59 7.99 -0.79
N PHE A 64 -3.34 8.22 -2.07
CA PHE A 64 -2.42 9.27 -2.51
C PHE A 64 -2.95 10.68 -2.20
N HIS A 65 -4.26 10.93 -2.39
CA HIS A 65 -4.88 12.19 -2.00
C HIS A 65 -4.77 12.42 -0.50
N GLY A 66 -5.05 11.40 0.32
CA GLY A 66 -4.85 11.47 1.77
C GLY A 66 -3.39 11.72 2.17
N ALA A 67 -2.42 11.07 1.52
CA ALA A 67 -1.01 11.35 1.76
C ALA A 67 -0.62 12.79 1.38
N LYS A 68 -1.17 13.29 0.27
CA LYS A 68 -0.89 14.64 -0.24
C LYS A 68 -1.52 15.72 0.63
N THR A 69 -2.73 15.52 1.15
CA THR A 69 -3.40 16.46 2.07
C THR A 69 -2.59 16.60 3.36
N VAL A 70 -2.15 15.48 3.95
CA VAL A 70 -1.34 15.51 5.18
C VAL A 70 0.04 16.13 4.94
N SER A 71 0.69 15.80 3.81
CA SER A 71 1.96 16.42 3.42
C SER A 71 1.83 17.94 3.24
N ASN A 72 0.71 18.41 2.67
CA ASN A 72 0.42 19.84 2.52
C ASN A 72 0.10 20.52 3.85
N ALA A 73 -0.72 19.91 4.70
CA ALA A 73 -1.08 20.45 6.01
C ALA A 73 0.13 20.66 6.92
N ARG A 74 1.16 19.84 6.76
CA ARG A 74 2.42 19.94 7.52
C ARG A 74 3.47 20.84 6.87
N LYS A 75 3.20 21.45 5.71
CA LYS A 75 4.18 22.32 5.03
C LYS A 75 4.64 23.44 5.98
N GLY A 76 5.96 23.57 6.17
CA GLY A 76 6.54 24.58 7.08
C GLY A 76 6.47 24.25 8.58
N ARG A 77 5.84 23.13 8.96
CA ARG A 77 5.74 22.63 10.34
C ARG A 77 6.34 21.22 10.49
N GLN A 78 7.17 20.80 9.53
CA GLN A 78 7.81 19.48 9.53
C GLN A 78 8.98 19.50 10.52
N VAL A 79 8.91 18.67 11.55
CA VAL A 79 10.07 18.35 12.38
C VAL A 79 10.99 17.45 11.56
N GLN A 80 12.24 17.84 11.34
CA GLN A 80 13.19 17.06 10.51
C GLN A 80 13.42 15.66 11.07
N GLU A 81 13.34 15.50 12.39
CA GLU A 81 13.55 14.23 13.09
C GLU A 81 12.40 13.24 12.89
N SER A 82 11.21 13.76 12.56
CA SER A 82 10.02 12.96 12.32
C SER A 82 10.21 12.00 11.16
N TRP A 83 9.47 10.89 11.17
CA TRP A 83 9.57 9.91 10.08
C TRP A 83 9.26 10.54 8.71
N LEU A 84 8.40 11.55 8.63
CA LEU A 84 8.09 12.28 7.40
C LEU A 84 9.09 13.39 7.06
N GLY A 85 9.68 14.03 8.07
CA GLY A 85 10.71 15.04 7.90
C GLY A 85 11.93 14.48 7.19
N ARG A 86 12.36 13.25 7.54
CA ARG A 86 13.56 12.62 6.95
C ARG A 86 13.46 12.36 5.43
N PRO A 87 12.37 11.78 4.87
CA PRO A 87 12.17 11.66 3.43
C PRO A 87 12.05 13.00 2.73
N VAL A 88 11.40 13.98 3.35
CA VAL A 88 11.22 15.33 2.77
C VAL A 88 12.55 16.09 2.73
N SER A 89 13.43 15.91 3.70
CA SER A 89 14.76 16.54 3.69
C SER A 89 15.73 15.87 2.72
N ARG A 90 15.65 14.54 2.56
CA ARG A 90 16.56 13.78 1.68
C ARG A 90 16.15 13.74 0.20
N ARG A 91 14.86 13.92 -0.11
CA ARG A 91 14.30 13.73 -1.47
C ARG A 91 13.23 14.80 -1.74
N ASN A 92 12.74 14.84 -2.98
CA ASN A 92 11.64 15.74 -3.33
C ASN A 92 10.32 15.36 -2.64
N LYS A 93 9.42 16.34 -2.55
CA LYS A 93 8.11 16.19 -1.88
C LYS A 93 7.24 15.09 -2.48
N ASN A 94 7.31 14.85 -3.79
CA ASN A 94 6.51 13.82 -4.45
C ASN A 94 6.97 12.43 -4.03
N VAL A 95 8.28 12.20 -3.93
CA VAL A 95 8.86 10.94 -3.41
C VAL A 95 8.46 10.73 -1.96
N ALA A 96 8.51 11.77 -1.12
CA ALA A 96 8.06 11.69 0.26
C ALA A 96 6.56 11.36 0.38
N THR A 97 5.72 11.96 -0.48
CA THR A 97 4.27 11.68 -0.53
C THR A 97 4.00 10.22 -0.93
N VAL A 98 4.75 9.68 -1.89
CA VAL A 98 4.64 8.26 -2.28
C VAL A 98 5.09 7.33 -1.14
N ALA A 99 6.14 7.69 -0.42
CA ALA A 99 6.57 6.93 0.76
C ALA A 99 5.50 6.94 1.87
N LEU A 100 4.87 8.09 2.11
CA LEU A 100 3.75 8.21 3.05
C LEU A 100 2.57 7.35 2.61
N ASN A 101 2.25 7.32 1.31
CA ASN A 101 1.21 6.47 0.76
C ASN A 101 1.47 4.98 1.07
N ASN A 102 2.72 4.50 0.87
CA ASN A 102 3.10 3.13 1.22
C ASN A 102 2.96 2.85 2.73
N LYS A 103 3.25 3.83 3.59
CA LYS A 103 3.01 3.71 5.03
C LYS A 103 1.52 3.64 5.36
N ASN A 104 0.69 4.47 4.75
CA ASN A 104 -0.76 4.47 4.91
C ASN A 104 -1.38 3.14 4.48
N ALA A 105 -0.92 2.55 3.37
CA ALA A 105 -1.38 1.23 2.95
C ALA A 105 -1.06 0.13 3.98
N ARG A 106 0.07 0.23 4.66
CA ARG A 106 0.41 -0.74 5.73
C ARG A 106 -0.47 -0.55 6.97
N VAL A 107 -0.79 0.69 7.32
CA VAL A 107 -1.73 1.01 8.41
C VAL A 107 -3.13 0.53 8.04
N LEU A 108 -3.58 0.78 6.81
CA LEU A 108 -4.86 0.30 6.29
C LEU A 108 -4.97 -1.22 6.41
N TRP A 109 -3.92 -1.98 6.08
CA TRP A 109 -3.95 -3.43 6.28
C TRP A 109 -4.16 -3.81 7.75
N VAL A 110 -3.48 -3.13 8.68
CA VAL A 110 -3.63 -3.37 10.12
C VAL A 110 -5.05 -3.04 10.57
N LEU A 111 -5.63 -1.93 10.11
CA LEU A 111 -7.02 -1.54 10.38
C LEU A 111 -8.04 -2.55 9.81
N LEU A 112 -7.76 -3.12 8.63
CA LEU A 112 -8.65 -4.08 7.98
C LEU A 112 -8.53 -5.51 8.53
N THR A 113 -7.47 -5.82 9.28
CA THR A 113 -7.20 -7.17 9.81
C THR A 113 -7.32 -7.26 11.31
N ASN A 114 -7.27 -6.13 12.02
CA ASN A 114 -7.54 -6.07 13.45
C ASN A 114 -8.96 -5.57 13.68
N ASP A 115 -9.78 -6.35 14.38
CA ASP A 115 -11.10 -5.94 14.86
C ASP A 115 -11.05 -4.97 16.06
N LYS A 116 -9.86 -4.43 16.38
CA LYS A 116 -9.65 -3.52 17.51
C LYS A 116 -9.57 -2.09 17.00
N GLU A 117 -10.23 -1.18 17.72
CA GLU A 117 -10.04 0.25 17.54
C GLU A 117 -8.56 0.59 17.74
N ILE A 118 -7.91 1.02 16.66
CA ILE A 118 -6.53 1.50 16.75
C ILE A 118 -6.58 2.94 17.23
N SER A 119 -5.97 3.21 18.38
CA SER A 119 -5.87 4.58 18.89
C SER A 119 -5.10 5.44 17.87
N PRO A 120 -5.60 6.64 17.52
CA PRO A 120 -4.89 7.56 16.64
C PRO A 120 -3.45 7.82 17.10
N GLU A 121 -3.18 7.72 18.40
CA GLU A 121 -1.89 8.01 19.01
C GLU A 121 -0.82 6.98 18.64
N GLU A 122 -1.18 5.70 18.54
CA GLU A 122 -0.28 4.63 18.11
C GLU A 122 0.11 4.76 16.63
N VAL A 123 -0.87 5.12 15.79
CA VAL A 123 -0.66 5.33 14.35
C VAL A 123 0.11 6.61 14.10
N MET A 124 -0.23 7.67 14.86
CA MET A 124 0.30 9.01 14.64
C MET A 124 1.68 9.19 15.24
N GLY A 125 1.94 8.66 16.43
CA GLY A 125 3.23 8.76 17.13
C GLY A 125 4.39 8.14 16.34
N ALA A 126 4.14 7.03 15.63
CA ALA A 126 5.16 6.38 14.82
C ALA A 126 5.36 7.02 13.42
N ALA A 127 4.46 7.89 12.98
CA ALA A 127 4.42 8.39 11.60
C ALA A 127 4.58 9.91 11.44
N TYR A 128 4.17 10.67 12.44
CA TYR A 128 3.96 12.11 12.34
C TYR A 128 4.57 12.92 13.50
N MET A 129 5.13 12.27 14.51
CA MET A 129 6.06 12.91 15.45
C MET A 129 7.50 12.80 14.95
#